data_AF-A0A1G1ZQC5-F1
#
_entry.id   AF-A0A1G1ZQC5-F1
#
_cell.length_a   1.000
_cell.length_b   1.000
_cell.length_c   1.000
_cell.angle_alpha   90.00
_cell.angle_beta   90.00
_cell.angle_gamma   90.00
#
_symmetry.space_group_name_H-M   'P 1'
#
loop_
_entity.id
_entity.type
_entity.pdbx_description
1 polymer ?
#
loop_
_entity_poly.entity_id
_entity_poly.type
_entity_poly.pdbx_seq_one_letter_code
_entity_poly.pdbx_strand_id
1 'polypeptide(L)'
;MIIPWSILEKVEKILQRDAAEDERERKAKLTEKRRWEEVDQLRKRKNKELLVYAQKAVTWLKDFYDSREGKKILKLNYEVNFFNASFWGGFPAPGSEMTTFATIYMSESGRVYYGERYKGFPKKSLLLGSLKTKMNPNALVKRLHPEYLKLFVQSLENGKVWQYLEWSLR
;
A
#
# COMPACT_ATOMS: atom_id res chain seq x y z
N MET A 1 30.31 -42.88 -26.26
CA MET A 1 29.33 -42.90 -25.15
C MET A 1 27.98 -42.56 -25.75
N ILE A 2 27.05 -43.52 -25.79
CA ILE A 2 25.71 -43.33 -26.36
C ILE A 2 24.79 -42.98 -25.20
N ILE A 3 24.18 -41.78 -25.22
CA ILE A 3 23.22 -41.37 -24.20
C ILE A 3 21.90 -42.12 -24.49
N PRO A 4 21.33 -42.85 -23.51
CA PRO A 4 20.05 -43.51 -23.69
C PRO A 4 18.94 -42.53 -24.07
N TRP A 5 18.11 -42.92 -25.04
CA TRP A 5 16.99 -42.11 -25.54
C TRP A 5 16.04 -41.63 -24.43
N SER A 6 15.78 -42.49 -23.44
CA SER A 6 14.95 -42.17 -22.28
C SER A 6 15.52 -41.06 -21.38
N ILE A 7 16.83 -40.81 -21.42
CA ILE A 7 17.47 -39.68 -20.74
C ILE A 7 17.27 -38.41 -21.57
N LEU A 8 17.41 -38.48 -22.89
CA LEU A 8 17.16 -37.34 -23.79
C LEU A 8 15.71 -36.85 -23.70
N GLU A 9 14.73 -37.74 -23.69
CA GLU A 9 13.31 -37.38 -23.52
C GLU A 9 13.02 -36.69 -22.17
N LYS A 10 13.70 -37.10 -21.10
CA LYS A 10 13.57 -36.44 -19.79
C LYS A 10 14.18 -35.05 -19.80
N VAL A 11 15.34 -34.88 -20.44
CA VAL A 11 15.99 -33.58 -20.59
C VAL A 11 15.13 -32.63 -21.42
N GLU A 12 14.56 -33.08 -22.54
CA GLU A 12 13.65 -32.26 -23.35
C GLU A 12 12.40 -31.82 -22.57
N LYS A 13 11.80 -32.71 -21.78
CA LYS A 13 10.65 -32.35 -20.92
C LYS A 13 11.00 -31.31 -19.87
N ILE A 14 12.20 -31.39 -19.28
CA ILE A 14 12.67 -30.38 -18.31
C ILE A 14 12.87 -29.04 -19.02
N LEU A 15 13.57 -29.02 -20.16
CA LEU A 15 13.80 -27.79 -20.93
C LEU A 15 12.49 -27.13 -21.40
N GLN A 16 11.50 -27.91 -21.83
CA GLN A 16 10.19 -27.39 -22.21
C GLN A 16 9.43 -26.81 -21.02
N ARG A 17 9.49 -27.45 -19.84
CA ARG A 17 8.86 -26.94 -18.62
C ARG A 17 9.49 -25.63 -18.18
N ASP A 18 10.82 -25.58 -18.15
CA ASP A 18 11.56 -24.41 -17.69
C ASP A 18 11.34 -23.23 -18.65
N ALA A 19 11.34 -23.45 -19.98
CA ALA A 19 10.98 -22.42 -20.95
C ALA A 19 9.53 -21.92 -20.81
N ALA A 20 8.59 -22.80 -20.47
CA ALA A 20 7.20 -22.42 -20.21
C ALA A 20 7.04 -21.62 -18.90
N GLU A 21 7.83 -21.94 -17.88
CA GLU A 21 7.88 -21.20 -16.62
C GLU A 21 8.47 -19.80 -16.83
N ASP A 22 9.59 -19.69 -17.56
CA ASP A 22 10.21 -18.42 -17.94
C ASP A 22 9.24 -17.52 -18.73
N GLU A 23 8.52 -18.06 -19.71
CA GLU A 23 7.56 -17.25 -20.48
C GLU A 23 6.34 -16.85 -19.62
N ARG A 24 5.92 -17.68 -18.66
CA ARG A 24 4.88 -17.31 -17.68
C ARG A 24 5.35 -16.17 -16.79
N GLU A 25 6.56 -16.25 -16.25
CA GLU A 25 7.14 -15.16 -15.45
C GLU A 25 7.26 -13.88 -16.26
N ARG A 26 7.73 -13.97 -17.51
CA ARG A 26 7.88 -12.81 -18.40
C ARG A 26 6.53 -12.14 -18.65
N LYS A 27 5.49 -12.93 -18.95
CA LYS A 27 4.12 -12.43 -19.12
C LYS A 27 3.60 -11.78 -17.84
N ALA A 28 3.80 -12.41 -16.67
CA ALA A 28 3.39 -11.85 -15.39
C ALA A 28 4.04 -10.49 -15.12
N LYS A 29 5.37 -10.37 -15.33
CA LYS A 29 6.12 -9.11 -15.20
C LYS A 29 5.61 -8.03 -16.17
N LEU A 30 5.30 -8.38 -17.42
CA LEU A 30 4.73 -7.46 -18.41
C LEU A 30 3.33 -6.98 -18.01
N THR A 31 2.48 -7.88 -17.54
CA THR A 31 1.13 -7.53 -17.04
C THR A 31 1.22 -6.59 -15.84
N GLU A 32 2.12 -6.87 -14.90
CA GLU A 32 2.36 -6.01 -13.75
C GLU A 32 2.87 -4.62 -14.16
N LYS A 33 3.82 -4.56 -15.09
CA LYS A 33 4.31 -3.28 -15.63
C LYS A 33 3.18 -2.45 -16.25
N ARG A 34 2.34 -3.06 -17.10
CA ARG A 34 1.19 -2.37 -17.72
C ARG A 34 0.21 -1.85 -16.66
N ARG A 35 -0.06 -2.63 -15.62
CA ARG A 35 -0.91 -2.19 -14.49
C ARG A 35 -0.34 -0.95 -13.80
N TRP A 36 0.95 -0.90 -13.53
CA TRP A 36 1.57 0.28 -12.92
C TRP A 36 1.57 1.51 -13.84
N GLU A 37 1.74 1.31 -15.15
CA GLU A 37 1.58 2.37 -16.14
C GLU A 37 0.14 2.94 -16.13
N GLU A 38 -0.89 2.09 -16.02
CA GLU A 38 -2.28 2.53 -15.89
C GLU A 38 -2.52 3.37 -14.63
N VAL A 39 -1.92 2.98 -13.49
CA VAL A 39 -1.99 3.75 -12.24
C VAL A 39 -1.34 5.12 -12.40
N ASP A 40 -0.17 5.18 -13.05
CA ASP A 40 0.52 6.44 -13.31
C ASP A 40 -0.27 7.35 -14.25
N GLN A 41 -0.90 6.78 -15.29
CA GLN A 41 -1.78 7.52 -16.18
C GLN A 41 -3.02 8.04 -15.44
N LEU A 42 -3.61 7.23 -14.56
CA LEU A 42 -4.73 7.64 -13.72
C LEU A 42 -4.32 8.79 -12.79
N ARG A 43 -3.13 8.70 -12.17
CA ARG A 43 -2.58 9.76 -11.32
C ARG A 43 -2.40 11.07 -12.09
N LYS A 44 -1.84 11.02 -13.30
CA LYS A 44 -1.67 12.20 -14.16
C LYS A 44 -3.01 12.82 -14.53
N ARG A 45 -3.96 12.00 -15.01
CA ARG A 45 -5.31 12.45 -15.41
C ARG A 45 -6.10 13.07 -14.27
N LYS A 46 -6.05 12.47 -13.07
CA LYS A 46 -6.82 12.90 -11.90
C LYS A 46 -6.02 13.74 -10.90
N ASN A 47 -4.87 14.28 -11.29
CA ASN A 47 -3.94 14.90 -10.36
C ASN A 47 -4.58 16.00 -9.49
N LYS A 48 -5.43 16.87 -10.07
CA LYS A 48 -6.13 17.92 -9.33
C LYS A 48 -7.08 17.36 -8.26
N GLU A 49 -7.88 16.36 -8.62
CA GLU A 49 -8.81 15.68 -7.70
C GLU A 49 -8.04 14.97 -6.56
N LEU A 50 -6.98 14.24 -6.92
CA LEU A 50 -6.13 13.55 -5.95
C LEU A 50 -5.40 14.51 -5.01
N LEU A 51 -5.00 15.69 -5.49
CA LEU A 51 -4.41 16.72 -4.64
C LEU A 51 -5.40 17.28 -3.63
N VAL A 52 -6.67 17.46 -4.01
CA VAL A 52 -7.73 17.88 -3.06
C VAL A 52 -7.89 16.82 -1.97
N TYR A 53 -7.95 15.53 -2.34
CA TYR A 53 -7.99 14.45 -1.36
C TYR A 53 -6.76 14.45 -0.44
N ALA A 54 -5.55 14.58 -1.00
CA ALA A 54 -4.34 14.63 -0.21
C ALA A 54 -4.30 15.83 0.75
N GLN A 55 -4.78 17.01 0.31
CA GLN A 55 -4.87 18.19 1.17
C GLN A 55 -5.82 17.96 2.33
N LYS A 56 -7.02 17.44 2.07
CA LYS A 56 -8.00 17.09 3.12
C LYS A 56 -7.40 16.12 4.14
N ALA A 57 -6.74 15.06 3.68
CA ALA A 57 -6.09 14.09 4.56
C ALA A 57 -5.02 14.74 5.43
N VAL A 58 -4.13 15.55 4.85
CA VAL A 58 -3.07 16.23 5.59
C VAL A 58 -3.63 17.21 6.61
N THR A 59 -4.65 17.99 6.26
CA THR A 59 -5.31 18.92 7.20
C THR A 59 -5.92 18.16 8.37
N TRP A 60 -6.72 17.13 8.10
CA TRP A 60 -7.33 16.33 9.16
C TRP A 60 -6.28 15.70 10.09
N LEU A 61 -5.22 15.11 9.53
CA LEU A 61 -4.13 14.53 10.31
C LEU A 61 -3.41 15.58 11.16
N LYS A 62 -3.22 16.79 10.62
CA LYS A 62 -2.63 17.92 11.35
C LYS A 62 -3.51 18.37 12.50
N ASP A 63 -4.80 18.53 12.27
CA ASP A 63 -5.76 18.93 13.29
C ASP A 63 -5.81 17.89 14.42
N PHE A 64 -5.84 16.59 14.07
CA PHE A 64 -5.72 15.51 15.05
C PHE A 64 -4.41 15.60 15.85
N TYR A 65 -3.28 15.73 15.18
CA TYR A 65 -1.96 15.81 15.82
C TYR A 65 -1.80 17.03 16.74
N ASP A 66 -2.40 18.16 16.38
CA ASP A 66 -2.34 19.37 17.18
C ASP A 66 -3.31 19.37 18.37
N SER A 67 -4.42 18.63 18.25
CA SER A 67 -5.45 18.52 19.30
C SER A 67 -4.91 17.93 20.60
N ARG A 68 -5.54 18.31 21.72
CA ARG A 68 -5.17 17.79 23.05
C ARG A 68 -5.47 16.29 23.14
N GLU A 69 -6.59 15.86 22.57
CA GLU A 69 -7.10 14.50 22.56
C GLU A 69 -6.20 13.61 21.69
N GLY A 70 -5.88 14.04 20.47
CA GLY A 70 -4.99 13.28 19.57
C GLY A 70 -3.61 13.09 20.16
N LYS A 71 -3.04 14.11 20.84
CA LYS A 71 -1.78 13.97 21.59
C LYS A 71 -1.86 12.93 22.71
N LYS A 72 -2.98 12.81 23.41
CA LYS A 72 -3.16 11.76 24.43
C LYS A 72 -3.18 10.38 23.77
N ILE A 73 -3.93 10.22 22.67
CA ILE A 73 -4.02 8.95 21.94
C ILE A 73 -2.63 8.52 21.42
N LEU A 74 -1.89 9.44 20.82
CA LEU A 74 -0.56 9.19 20.27
C LEU A 74 0.49 8.81 21.32
N LYS A 75 0.32 9.24 22.58
CA LYS A 75 1.21 8.83 23.68
C LYS A 75 0.96 7.40 24.15
N LEU A 76 -0.25 6.88 23.94
CA LEU A 76 -0.62 5.54 24.39
C LEU A 76 -0.13 4.44 23.45
N ASN A 77 0.14 4.78 22.18
CA ASN A 77 0.62 3.81 21.21
C ASN A 77 1.67 4.43 20.27
N TYR A 78 2.77 3.70 20.06
CA TYR A 78 3.84 4.04 19.14
C TYR A 78 3.38 4.13 17.67
N GLU A 79 2.37 3.36 17.24
CA GLU A 79 1.78 3.42 15.90
C GLU A 79 0.24 3.45 15.95
N VAL A 80 -0.33 4.65 15.80
CA VAL A 80 -1.78 4.83 15.75
C VAL A 80 -2.27 4.70 14.31
N ASN A 81 -3.14 3.72 14.01
CA ASN A 81 -3.66 3.49 12.65
C ASN A 81 -4.88 4.36 12.34
N PHE A 82 -4.85 5.06 11.21
CA PHE A 82 -5.92 5.93 10.72
C PHE A 82 -6.70 5.31 9.56
N PHE A 83 -6.14 4.30 8.91
CA PHE A 83 -6.80 3.65 7.80
C PHE A 83 -6.23 2.26 7.57
N ASN A 84 -7.09 1.32 7.24
CA ASN A 84 -6.72 -0.03 6.81
C ASN A 84 -7.56 -0.40 5.59
N ALA A 85 -6.91 -0.92 4.55
CA ALA A 85 -7.61 -1.56 3.44
C ALA A 85 -6.73 -2.62 2.78
N SER A 86 -7.37 -3.53 2.07
CA SER A 86 -6.74 -4.70 1.47
C SER A 86 -6.36 -4.42 0.01
N PHE A 87 -5.12 -4.73 -0.34
CA PHE A 87 -4.52 -4.50 -1.65
C PHE A 87 -3.76 -5.73 -2.16
N TRP A 88 -3.77 -5.95 -3.46
CA TRP A 88 -2.87 -6.89 -4.12
C TRP A 88 -1.94 -6.12 -5.05
N GLY A 89 -0.63 -6.11 -4.76
CA GLY A 89 0.35 -5.36 -5.54
C GLY A 89 -0.03 -3.90 -5.76
N GLY A 90 -0.57 -3.23 -4.74
CA GLY A 90 -1.00 -1.83 -4.82
C GLY A 90 -2.42 -1.58 -5.35
N PHE A 91 -3.21 -2.60 -5.70
CA PHE A 91 -4.62 -2.45 -6.16
C PHE A 91 -5.66 -2.93 -5.15
N PRO A 92 -6.82 -2.27 -4.99
CA PRO A 92 -7.85 -2.71 -4.05
C PRO A 92 -8.30 -4.14 -4.34
N ALA A 93 -8.32 -4.99 -3.31
CA ALA A 93 -8.72 -6.39 -3.44
C ALA A 93 -9.50 -6.84 -2.19
N PRO A 94 -10.45 -7.78 -2.33
CA PRO A 94 -11.04 -8.43 -1.18
C PRO A 94 -9.97 -9.13 -0.32
N GLY A 95 -10.26 -9.32 0.96
CA GLY A 95 -9.38 -10.03 1.88
C GLY A 95 -9.17 -11.47 1.43
N SER A 96 -7.91 -11.89 1.33
CA SER A 96 -7.47 -13.25 1.02
C SER A 96 -6.14 -13.51 1.72
N GLU A 97 -5.66 -14.75 1.75
CA GLU A 97 -4.37 -15.09 2.33
C GLU A 97 -3.17 -14.41 1.64
N MET A 98 -3.33 -14.05 0.36
CA MET A 98 -2.32 -13.35 -0.44
C MET A 98 -2.52 -11.83 -0.48
N THR A 99 -3.55 -11.30 0.17
CA THR A 99 -3.84 -9.86 0.13
C THR A 99 -2.92 -9.12 1.10
N THR A 100 -2.28 -8.07 0.60
CA THR A 100 -1.50 -7.10 1.36
C THR A 100 -2.45 -6.24 2.16
N PHE A 101 -2.28 -6.15 3.48
CA PHE A 101 -2.95 -5.13 4.26
C PHE A 101 -2.15 -3.84 4.17
N ALA A 102 -2.78 -2.80 3.61
CA ALA A 102 -2.23 -1.46 3.51
C ALA A 102 -2.79 -0.59 4.63
N THR A 103 -1.91 0.02 5.42
CA THR A 103 -2.25 0.89 6.54
C THR A 103 -1.64 2.28 6.40
N ILE A 104 -2.37 3.29 6.85
CA ILE A 104 -1.82 4.60 7.16
C ILE A 104 -1.80 4.73 8.67
N TYR A 105 -0.63 5.02 9.21
CA TYR A 105 -0.45 5.17 10.64
C TYR A 105 0.48 6.34 10.95
N MET A 106 0.40 6.85 12.17
CA MET A 106 1.21 7.96 12.64
C MET A 106 1.86 7.62 13.98
N SER A 107 3.12 8.04 14.11
CA SER A 107 3.87 7.97 15.37
C SER A 107 3.61 9.18 16.26
N GLU A 108 3.94 9.07 17.54
CA GLU A 108 3.89 10.20 18.49
C GLU A 108 4.64 11.44 17.99
N SER A 109 5.74 11.26 17.26
CA SER A 109 6.54 12.35 16.70
C SER A 109 5.87 13.12 15.53
N GLY A 110 4.66 12.71 15.12
CA GLY A 110 3.93 13.28 14.00
C GLY A 110 4.43 12.81 12.63
N ARG A 111 5.30 11.78 12.58
CA ARG A 111 5.69 11.11 11.32
C ARG A 111 4.57 10.18 10.87
N VAL A 112 4.13 10.35 9.63
CA VAL A 112 3.05 9.60 9.00
C VAL A 112 3.66 8.58 8.03
N TYR A 113 3.18 7.35 8.09
CA TYR A 113 3.71 6.22 7.36
C TYR A 113 2.60 5.51 6.58
N TYR A 114 3.01 4.94 5.45
CA TYR A 114 2.27 3.94 4.72
C TYR A 114 2.91 2.59 4.98
N GLY A 115 2.17 1.62 5.51
CA GLY A 115 2.65 0.29 5.79
C GLY A 115 1.93 -0.76 4.94
N GLU A 116 2.68 -1.65 4.32
CA GLU A 116 2.14 -2.84 3.66
C GLU A 116 2.57 -4.09 4.42
N ARG A 117 1.61 -4.96 4.73
CA ARG A 117 1.86 -6.24 5.42
C ARG A 117 1.28 -7.40 4.62
N TYR A 118 2.12 -8.38 4.31
CA TYR A 118 1.71 -9.67 3.75
C TYR A 118 1.64 -10.70 4.88
N LYS A 119 0.72 -11.67 4.79
CA LYS A 119 0.66 -12.79 5.74
C LYS A 119 2.00 -13.52 5.72
N GLY A 120 2.64 -13.65 6.89
CA GLY A 120 3.94 -14.32 7.04
C GLY A 120 5.19 -13.47 6.74
N PHE A 121 5.05 -12.21 6.30
CA PHE A 121 6.20 -11.34 6.01
C PHE A 121 6.22 -10.09 6.90
N PRO A 122 7.40 -9.51 7.16
CA PRO A 122 7.53 -8.27 7.91
C PRO A 122 6.81 -7.13 7.19
N LYS A 123 6.22 -6.22 7.99
CA LYS A 123 5.61 -4.97 7.50
C LYS A 123 6.69 -4.14 6.82
N LYS A 124 6.48 -3.77 5.56
CA LYS A 124 7.29 -2.76 4.86
C LYS A 124 6.64 -1.40 5.06
N SER A 125 7.37 -0.48 5.67
CA SER A 125 6.87 0.86 5.94
C SER A 125 7.61 1.91 5.13
N LEU A 126 6.84 2.80 4.50
CA LEU A 126 7.29 3.95 3.75
C LEU A 126 6.88 5.22 4.51
N LEU A 127 7.85 6.04 4.89
CA LEU A 127 7.57 7.36 5.45
C LEU A 127 6.84 8.21 4.40
N LEU A 128 5.68 8.76 4.70
CA LEU A 128 4.96 9.67 3.80
C LEU A 128 5.33 11.14 4.07
N GLY A 129 5.65 11.46 5.31
CA GLY A 129 6.09 12.80 5.71
C GLY A 129 5.98 13.02 7.22
N SER A 130 6.13 14.27 7.66
CA SER A 130 6.00 14.65 9.06
C SER A 130 5.12 15.88 9.19
N LEU A 131 4.13 15.80 10.08
CA LEU A 131 3.24 16.92 10.41
C LEU A 131 3.97 18.02 11.17
N LYS A 132 5.03 17.67 11.93
CA LYS A 132 5.88 18.64 12.63
C LYS A 132 6.61 19.59 11.66
N THR A 133 7.04 19.06 10.51
CA THR A 133 7.73 19.84 9.46
C THR A 133 6.82 20.16 8.28
N LYS A 134 5.50 20.20 8.48
CA LYS A 134 4.47 20.46 7.46
C LYS A 134 4.53 19.47 6.29
N MET A 135 3.84 18.35 6.45
CA MET A 135 3.72 17.29 5.45
C MET A 135 3.22 17.81 4.10
N ASN A 136 3.90 17.46 3.00
CA ASN A 136 3.51 17.85 1.66
C ASN A 136 2.41 16.91 1.11
N PRO A 137 1.21 17.41 0.75
CA PRO A 137 0.14 16.59 0.17
C PRO A 137 0.56 15.80 -1.09
N ASN A 138 1.48 16.35 -1.89
CA ASN A 138 1.99 15.64 -3.08
C ASN A 138 2.67 14.31 -2.73
N ALA A 139 3.19 14.15 -1.52
CA ALA A 139 3.79 12.90 -1.09
C ALA A 139 2.75 11.77 -1.06
N LEU A 140 1.52 12.05 -0.63
CA LEU A 140 0.42 11.09 -0.66
C LEU A 140 0.03 10.75 -2.11
N VAL A 141 -0.14 11.76 -2.97
CA VAL A 141 -0.50 11.54 -4.37
C VAL A 141 0.54 10.67 -5.10
N LYS A 142 1.83 10.90 -4.85
CA LYS A 142 2.92 10.15 -5.50
C LYS A 142 3.11 8.74 -4.96
N ARG A 143 2.92 8.54 -3.64
CA ARG A 143 3.28 7.29 -2.96
C ARG A 143 2.12 6.33 -2.75
N LEU A 144 0.89 6.84 -2.78
CA LEU A 144 -0.30 6.01 -2.60
C LEU A 144 -0.95 5.69 -3.95
N HIS A 145 -1.64 4.55 -3.98
CA HIS A 145 -2.55 4.25 -5.06
C HIS A 145 -3.71 5.27 -5.07
N PRO A 146 -4.16 5.79 -6.24
CA PRO A 146 -5.22 6.79 -6.34
C PRO A 146 -6.51 6.42 -5.58
N GLU A 147 -6.97 5.18 -5.74
CA GLU A 147 -8.17 4.69 -5.03
C GLU A 147 -7.94 4.54 -3.52
N TYR A 148 -6.73 4.19 -3.07
CA TYR A 148 -6.42 4.13 -1.65
C TYR A 148 -6.51 5.51 -1.00
N LEU A 149 -5.95 6.53 -1.65
CA LEU A 149 -6.02 7.91 -1.18
C LEU A 149 -7.48 8.40 -1.10
N LYS A 150 -8.30 8.08 -2.10
CA LYS A 150 -9.72 8.41 -2.10
C LYS A 150 -10.46 7.74 -0.94
N LEU A 151 -10.30 6.42 -0.78
CA LEU A 151 -10.94 5.66 0.29
C LEU A 151 -10.47 6.12 1.68
N PHE A 152 -9.20 6.48 1.81
CA PHE A 152 -8.67 7.03 3.05
C PHE A 152 -9.41 8.31 3.44
N VAL A 153 -9.53 9.28 2.53
CA VAL A 153 -10.24 10.54 2.82
C VAL A 153 -11.71 10.29 3.16
N GLN A 154 -12.37 9.41 2.41
CA GLN A 154 -13.75 9.02 2.73
C GLN A 154 -13.86 8.44 4.13
N SER A 155 -12.88 7.64 4.57
CA SER A 155 -12.81 7.08 5.92
C SER A 155 -12.62 8.13 7.02
N LEU A 156 -11.94 9.23 6.72
CA LEU A 156 -11.80 10.35 7.64
C LEU A 156 -13.12 11.12 7.74
N GLU A 157 -13.77 11.37 6.59
CA GLU A 157 -15.03 12.14 6.50
C GLU A 157 -16.22 11.39 7.11
N ASN A 158 -16.30 10.06 6.97
CA ASN A 158 -17.41 9.26 7.49
C ASN A 158 -17.17 8.72 8.92
N GLY A 159 -16.06 9.11 9.57
CA GLY A 159 -15.75 8.70 10.94
C GLY A 159 -15.30 7.24 11.11
N LYS A 160 -15.16 6.45 10.04
CA LYS A 160 -14.64 5.08 10.12
C LYS A 160 -13.22 5.01 10.68
N VAL A 161 -12.46 6.11 10.56
CA VAL A 161 -11.16 6.30 11.22
C VAL A 161 -11.19 5.97 12.72
N TRP A 162 -12.26 6.29 13.43
CA TRP A 162 -12.37 6.04 14.86
C TRP A 162 -12.39 4.55 15.21
N GLN A 163 -12.94 3.70 14.35
CA GLN A 163 -12.90 2.25 14.52
C GLN A 163 -11.47 1.73 14.42
N TYR A 164 -10.67 2.27 13.49
CA TYR A 164 -9.26 1.89 13.35
C TYR A 164 -8.40 2.38 14.52
N LEU A 165 -8.72 3.58 15.04
CA LEU A 165 -8.08 4.11 16.24
C LEU A 165 -8.40 3.23 17.45
N GLU A 166 -9.65 2.84 17.64
CA GLU A 166 -10.05 1.93 18.70
C GLU A 166 -9.32 0.58 18.61
N TRP A 167 -9.23 -0.02 17.41
CA TRP A 167 -8.46 -1.25 17.22
C TRP A 167 -6.97 -1.08 17.47
N SER A 168 -6.42 0.11 17.26
CA SER A 168 -5.03 0.40 17.57
C SER A 168 -4.78 0.53 19.07
N LEU A 169 -5.80 0.78 19.87
CA LEU A 169 -5.68 0.92 21.33
C LEU A 169 -5.90 -0.40 22.09
N ARG A 170 -6.24 -1.48 21.40
CA ARG A 170 -6.37 -2.83 21.95
C ARG A 170 -5.02 -3.56 21.87
#